data_AF-A0A744F989-F1
#
_entry.id   AF-A0A744F989-F1
#
_cell.length_a   1.000
_cell.length_b   1.000
_cell.length_c   1.000
_cell.angle_alpha   90.00
_cell.angle_beta   90.00
_cell.angle_gamma   90.00
#
_symmetry.space_group_name_H-M   'P 1'
#
loop_
_entity.id
_entity.type
_entity.pdbx_description
1 polymer ?
#
loop_
_entity_poly.entity_id
_entity_poly.type
_entity_poly.pdbx_seq_one_letter_code
_entity_poly.pdbx_strand_id
1 'polypeptide(L)' 'MLAGFVLLTIPCNNCDPVPVSEKLYQTKHQCEQMIERLNSVRPKAILTCGEVWRYEDKQNGE' A
#
# COMPACT_ATOMS: atom_id res chain seq x y z
N MET A 1 4.78 9.69 11.86
CA MET A 1 4.84 10.49 10.63
C MET A 1 4.34 9.66 9.44
N LEU A 2 3.67 10.26 8.45
CA LEU A 2 3.33 9.57 7.20
C LEU A 2 4.63 9.16 6.50
N ALA A 3 4.85 7.87 6.33
CA ALA A 3 6.04 7.31 5.72
C ALA A 3 5.91 7.15 4.21
N GLY A 4 4.68 7.01 3.71
CA GLY A 4 4.38 6.92 2.28
C GLY A 4 3.10 6.13 2.02
N PHE A 5 2.97 5.62 0.81
CA PHE A 5 1.83 4.85 0.33
C PHE A 5 2.29 3.48 -0.16
N VAL A 6 1.58 2.43 0.19
CA VAL A 6 1.86 1.06 -0.26
C VAL A 6 0.74 0.57 -1.16
N LEU A 7 1.10 -0.21 -2.17
CA LEU A 7 0.14 -0.87 -3.04
C LEU A 7 -0.35 -2.15 -2.36
N LEU A 8 -1.67 -2.22 -2.16
CA LEU A 8 -2.36 -3.32 -1.52
C LEU A 8 -3.25 -4.06 -2.53
N THR A 9 -3.40 -5.36 -2.34
CA THR A 9 -4.39 -6.17 -3.05
C THR A 9 -5.35 -6.77 -2.04
N ILE A 10 -6.62 -6.89 -2.44
CA ILE A 10 -7.66 -7.55 -1.66
C ILE A 10 -7.95 -8.89 -2.34
N PRO A 11 -7.37 -10.00 -1.85
CA PRO A 11 -7.46 -11.30 -2.53
C PRO A 11 -8.83 -11.96 -2.40
N CYS A 12 -9.65 -11.54 -1.42
CA CYS A 12 -10.96 -12.11 -1.15
C CYS A 12 -11.91 -11.09 -0.53
N ASN A 13 -13.21 -11.34 -0.65
CA ASN A 13 -14.26 -10.51 -0.05
C ASN A 13 -14.16 -10.63 1.48
N ASN A 14 -14.07 -9.50 2.21
CA ASN A 14 -13.85 -9.42 3.66
C ASN A 14 -12.46 -9.83 4.17
N CYS A 15 -11.44 -9.93 3.32
CA CYS A 15 -10.08 -10.19 3.76
C CYS A 15 -9.28 -8.90 3.99
N ASP A 16 -8.32 -8.98 4.90
CA ASP A 16 -7.36 -7.90 5.09
C ASP A 16 -6.56 -7.65 3.81
N PRO A 17 -6.38 -6.37 3.43
CA PRO A 17 -5.57 -6.00 2.29
C PRO A 17 -4.11 -6.38 2.54
N VAL A 18 -3.50 -7.07 1.59
CA VAL A 18 -2.10 -7.51 1.67
C VAL A 18 -1.21 -6.70 0.73
N PRO A 19 0.04 -6.38 1.10
CA PRO A 19 0.95 -5.66 0.22
C PRO A 19 1.30 -6.48 -1.02
N VAL A 20 1.16 -5.87 -2.19
CA VAL A 20 1.60 -6.47 -3.46
C VAL A 20 3.13 -6.45 -3.55
N SER A 21 3.76 -5.47 -2.91
CA SER A 21 5.21 -5.28 -2.87
C SER A 21 5.58 -4.43 -1.65
N GLU A 22 6.81 -4.55 -1.18
CA GLU A 22 7.39 -3.74 -0.09
C GLU A 22 7.73 -2.31 -0.53
N LYS A 23 7.40 -1.95 -1.78
CA LYS A 23 7.66 -0.62 -2.33
C LYS A 23 6.73 0.42 -1.73
N LEU A 24 7.34 1.42 -1.10
CA LEU A 24 6.66 2.65 -0.66
C LEU A 24 6.76 3.74 -1.72
N TYR A 25 5.61 4.29 -2.09
CA TYR A 25 5.48 5.46 -2.94
C TYR A 25 5.43 6.70 -2.06
N GLN A 26 6.15 7.75 -2.45
CA GLN A 26 6.17 8.99 -1.66
C GLN A 26 4.82 9.72 -1.68
N THR A 27 4.05 9.56 -2.75
CA THR A 27 2.75 10.22 -2.93
C THR A 27 1.68 9.23 -3.36
N LYS A 28 0.43 9.53 -2.99
CA LYS A 28 -0.74 8.73 -3.38
C LYS A 28 -0.83 8.56 -4.89
N HIS A 29 -0.60 9.64 -5.64
CA HIS A 29 -0.66 9.65 -7.10
C HIS A 29 0.32 8.66 -7.74
N GLN A 30 1.56 8.57 -7.24
CA GLN A 30 2.53 7.59 -7.75
C GLN A 30 2.08 6.15 -7.50
N CYS A 31 1.41 5.88 -6.38
CA CYS A 31 0.83 4.58 -6.11
C CYS A 31 -0.35 4.28 -7.05
N GLU A 32 -1.25 5.24 -7.26
CA GLU A 32 -2.41 5.12 -8.16
C GLU A 32 -1.98 4.87 -9.62
N GLN A 33 -0.94 5.55 -10.11
CA GLN A 33 -0.36 5.29 -11.43
C GLN A 33 0.11 3.83 -11.59
N MET A 34 0.58 3.20 -10.51
CA MET A 34 0.97 1.79 -10.55
C MET A 34 -0.25 0.87 -10.62
N ILE A 35 -1.37 1.23 -9.97
CA ILE A 35 -2.64 0.50 -10.10
C ILE A 35 -3.06 0.46 -11.57
N GLU A 36 -3.03 1.59 -12.28
CA GLU A 36 -3.41 1.64 -13.69
C GLU A 36 -2.54 0.75 -14.58
N ARG A 37 -1.22 0.75 -14.33
CA ARG A 37 -0.28 -0.15 -15.02
C ARG A 37 -0.57 -1.62 -14.73
N LEU A 38 -0.82 -1.96 -13.46
CA LEU A 38 -1.08 -3.33 -13.06
C LEU A 38 -2.44 -3.83 -13.52
N ASN A 39 -3.46 -2.97 -13.55
CA ASN A 39 -4.77 -3.30 -14.11
C ASN A 39 -4.66 -3.63 -15.61
N SER A 40 -3.78 -2.94 -16.33
CA SER A 40 -3.53 -3.23 -17.75
C SER A 40 -2.89 -4.61 -17.96
N VAL A 41 -2.12 -5.12 -16.99
CA VAL A 41 -1.44 -6.43 -17.06
C VAL A 41 -2.26 -7.55 -16.40
N ARG A 42 -2.98 -7.25 -15.32
CA ARG A 42 -3.77 -8.17 -14.49
C ARG A 42 -5.10 -7.53 -14.09
N PRO A 43 -6.10 -7.50 -14.98
CA PRO A 43 -7.38 -6.82 -14.74
C PRO A 43 -8.27 -7.49 -13.68
N LYS A 44 -7.89 -8.66 -13.16
CA LYS A 44 -8.66 -9.40 -12.14
C LYS A 44 -8.25 -9.07 -10.69
N ALA A 45 -7.19 -8.28 -10.48
CA ALA A 45 -6.73 -7.92 -9.15
C ALA A 45 -7.46 -6.67 -8.64
N ILE A 46 -8.03 -6.74 -7.45
CA ILE A 46 -8.59 -5.57 -6.76
C ILE A 46 -7.43 -4.89 -6.02
N LEU A 47 -6.94 -3.79 -6.60
CA LEU A 47 -5.80 -3.05 -6.10
C LEU A 47 -6.22 -1.73 -5.45
N THR A 48 -5.56 -1.35 -4.37
CA THR A 48 -5.78 -0.08 -3.67
C THR A 48 -4.47 0.47 -3.08
N CYS A 49 -4.44 1.76 -2.76
CA CYS A 49 -3.30 2.42 -2.14
C CYS A 49 -3.62 2.71 -0.67
N GLY A 50 -2.80 2.18 0.24
CA GLY A 50 -2.90 2.42 1.68
C GLY A 50 -1.81 3.36 2.16
N GLU A 51 -2.11 4.17 3.17
CA GLU A 51 -1.12 5.00 3.87
C GLU A 51 -0.31 4.16 4.85
N VAL A 52 1.00 4.35 4.84
CA VAL A 52 1.91 3.73 5.80
C VAL A 52 2.40 4.81 6.75
N TRP A 53 2.14 4.59 8.04
CA TRP A 53 2.57 5.50 9.10
C TRP A 53 3.76 4.88 9.83
N ARG A 54 4.85 5.63 9.92
CA ARG A 54 5.93 5.32 10.86
C ARG A 54 5.52 5.90 12.21
N TYR A 55 5.25 5.02 13.16
CA TYR A 55 5.24 5.42 14.55
C TYR A 55 6.71 5.61 14.94
N GLU A 56 7.07 6.84 15.31
CA GLU A 56 8.33 7.07 16.01
C GLU A 56 8.14 6.37 17.35
N ASP A 57 8.67 5.16 17.47
CA ASP A 57 8.68 4.42 18.70
C ASP A 57 9.45 5.29 19.71
N LYS A 58 8.73 6.00 20.58
CA LYS A 58 9.32 6.43 21.83
C LYS A 58 9.53 5.16 22.63
N GLN A 59 10.61 4.44 22.32
CA GLN A 59 11.25 3.53 23.24
C GLN A 59 11.77 4.38 24.41
N ASN A 60 10.85 4.74 25.30
CA ASN A 60 11.13 5.05 26.69
C ASN A 60 10.90 3.71 27.38
N GLY A 61 11.92 2.87 27.54
CA GLY A 61 13.00 3.11 28.48
C GLY A 61 12.65 2.32 29.73
N GLU A 62 13.23 1.12 29.81
CA GLU A 62 13.39 0.23 30.97
C GLU A 62 12.16 -0.52 31.52
#